data_AF-A0A955HV30-F1
#
_entry.id   AF-A0A955HV30-F1
#
_cell.length_a   1.000
_cell.length_b   1.000
_cell.length_c   1.000
_cell.angle_alpha   90.00
_cell.angle_beta   90.00
_cell.angle_gamma   90.00
#
_symmetry.space_group_name_H-M   'P 1'
#
loop_
_entity.id
_entity.type
_entity.pdbx_description
1 polymer ?
#
loop_
_entity_poly.entity_id
_entity_poly.type
_entity_poly.pdbx_seq_one_letter_code
_entity_poly.pdbx_strand_id
1 'polypeptide(L)'
;MIAPKNHFIVKVPSLWEEHYVTESGFKLLRETHQHENRYRNAKTSGVIACIPRGFSSNEPLKLDTKDSRKWTHLNLEGTFPVEVGDTVHFSVAAMMGAEDDRSTVVKEESDEDGKRWMWIRVLADDVFAVERESGLQALGGKVCIEPLEEATAENLSSILYMPETVKKKRLKNAGVLISKSRPMQNGYGIEAEAGDVVFYKRSQAEYCDVNGKNYEFTYLEDVSAFVTGEAAAAIIQKCS
;
A
#
# COMPACT_ATOMS: atom_id res chain seq x y z
N MET A 1 -16.84 -11.84 -16.75
CA MET A 1 -15.72 -12.41 -15.97
C MET A 1 -16.17 -12.47 -14.51
N ILE A 2 -15.89 -13.55 -13.78
CA ILE A 2 -16.26 -13.67 -12.37
C ILE A 2 -14.97 -13.72 -11.56
N ALA A 3 -14.82 -12.81 -10.61
CA ALA A 3 -13.68 -12.79 -9.71
C ALA A 3 -13.78 -13.95 -8.68
N PRO A 4 -12.69 -14.70 -8.44
CA PRO A 4 -12.65 -15.69 -7.37
C PRO A 4 -12.91 -15.05 -6.00
N LYS A 5 -13.31 -15.87 -5.01
CA LYS A 5 -13.52 -15.41 -3.63
C LYS A 5 -12.25 -14.71 -3.12
N ASN A 6 -12.38 -13.49 -2.58
CA ASN A 6 -11.31 -12.64 -2.04
C ASN A 6 -10.27 -12.10 -3.02
N HIS A 7 -10.49 -12.23 -4.33
CA HIS A 7 -9.56 -11.73 -5.33
C HIS A 7 -10.20 -10.61 -6.14
N PHE A 8 -9.54 -9.48 -6.27
CA PHE A 8 -9.89 -8.52 -7.32
C PHE A 8 -9.37 -9.01 -8.67
N ILE A 9 -10.08 -8.67 -9.74
CA ILE A 9 -9.47 -8.67 -11.07
C ILE A 9 -9.03 -7.25 -11.36
N VAL A 10 -7.73 -7.08 -11.58
CA VAL A 10 -7.10 -5.79 -11.82
C VAL A 10 -6.55 -5.76 -13.23
N LYS A 11 -6.91 -4.73 -13.99
CA LYS A 11 -6.34 -4.43 -15.31
C LYS A 11 -5.10 -3.57 -15.10
N VAL A 12 -3.94 -4.10 -15.46
CA VAL A 12 -2.64 -3.44 -15.38
C VAL A 12 -2.10 -3.20 -16.79
N PRO A 13 -1.40 -2.08 -17.03
CA PRO A 13 -0.65 -1.93 -18.27
C PRO A 13 0.40 -3.04 -18.33
N SER A 14 0.58 -3.67 -19.50
CA SER A 14 1.54 -4.75 -19.73
C SER A 14 3.00 -4.26 -19.71
N LEU A 15 3.30 -3.16 -19.02
CA LEU A 15 4.63 -2.63 -18.78
C LEU A 15 5.49 -3.53 -17.87
N TRP A 16 5.13 -4.80 -17.72
CA TRP A 16 6.13 -5.86 -17.64
C TRP A 16 6.88 -5.90 -18.99
N GLU A 17 7.59 -4.82 -19.29
CA GLU A 17 8.78 -4.96 -20.11
C GLU A 17 9.70 -5.81 -19.25
N GLU A 18 9.84 -7.08 -19.63
CA GLU A 18 10.94 -7.93 -19.19
C GLU A 18 12.29 -7.30 -19.52
N HIS A 19 12.34 -6.10 -20.08
CA HIS A 19 13.53 -5.41 -20.51
C HIS A 19 13.53 -3.94 -20.12
N TYR A 20 14.70 -3.38 -19.83
CA TYR A 20 14.93 -1.94 -19.91
C TYR A 20 15.65 -1.62 -21.23
N VAL A 21 15.23 -0.55 -21.90
CA VAL A 21 15.88 -0.03 -23.11
C VAL A 21 16.89 1.03 -22.69
N THR A 22 18.18 0.80 -22.93
CA THR A 22 19.22 1.80 -22.65
C THR A 22 19.11 3.01 -23.58
N GLU A 23 19.76 4.13 -23.25
CA GLU A 23 19.87 5.30 -24.14
C GLU A 23 20.47 4.94 -25.52
N SER A 24 21.23 3.84 -25.58
CA SER A 24 21.81 3.27 -26.80
C SER A 24 20.90 2.26 -27.52
N GLY A 25 19.68 2.02 -27.05
CA GLY A 25 18.68 1.16 -27.69
C GLY A 25 18.80 -0.33 -27.37
N PHE A 26 19.67 -0.75 -26.44
CA PHE A 26 19.79 -2.15 -26.05
C PHE A 26 18.68 -2.56 -25.09
N LYS A 27 18.05 -3.72 -25.37
CA LYS A 27 17.05 -4.34 -24.49
C LYS A 27 17.76 -5.28 -23.51
N LEU A 28 17.84 -4.89 -22.25
CA LEU A 28 18.43 -5.69 -21.18
C LEU A 28 17.32 -6.39 -20.38
N LEU A 29 17.38 -7.72 -20.25
CA LEU A 29 16.43 -8.49 -19.43
C LEU A 29 16.44 -8.02 -17.98
N ARG A 30 15.27 -7.77 -17.40
CA ARG A 30 15.08 -7.43 -15.99
C ARG A 30 15.32 -8.68 -15.16
N GLU A 31 16.47 -8.73 -14.49
CA GLU A 31 16.79 -9.80 -13.54
C GLU A 31 15.71 -9.90 -12.45
N THR A 32 14.95 -10.98 -12.46
CA THR A 32 13.92 -11.31 -11.45
C THR A 32 14.50 -12.08 -10.26
N HIS A 33 15.79 -12.46 -10.30
CA HIS A 33 16.39 -13.43 -9.38
C HIS A 33 17.43 -12.88 -8.40
N GLN A 34 17.72 -11.58 -8.35
CA GLN A 34 18.75 -11.06 -7.45
C GLN A 34 18.31 -9.88 -6.57
N HIS A 35 18.24 -10.19 -5.28
CA HIS A 35 18.51 -9.37 -4.10
C HIS A 35 17.60 -8.17 -3.71
N GLU A 36 17.22 -8.25 -2.42
CA GLU A 36 16.76 -7.21 -1.49
C GLU A 36 15.29 -6.79 -1.55
N ASN A 37 14.66 -6.76 -0.36
CA ASN A 37 13.26 -6.44 -0.04
C ASN A 37 12.65 -5.22 -0.78
N ARG A 38 13.46 -4.37 -1.42
CA ARG A 38 13.01 -3.23 -2.22
C ARG A 38 12.19 -3.63 -3.45
N TYR A 39 12.43 -4.79 -4.08
CA TYR A 39 11.66 -5.21 -5.27
C TYR A 39 10.38 -5.97 -4.96
N ARG A 40 10.28 -6.68 -3.82
CA ARG A 40 8.98 -7.17 -3.33
C ARG A 40 8.02 -6.00 -3.08
N ASN A 41 8.55 -4.84 -2.71
CA ASN A 41 7.79 -3.62 -2.50
C ASN A 41 7.80 -2.71 -3.73
N ALA A 42 8.32 -3.17 -4.87
CA ALA A 42 8.21 -2.44 -6.12
C ALA A 42 6.74 -2.38 -6.56
N LYS A 43 6.41 -1.28 -7.21
CA LYS A 43 5.06 -0.75 -7.39
C LYS A 43 4.36 -1.43 -8.56
N THR A 44 3.12 -1.86 -8.37
CA THR A 44 2.18 -1.97 -9.47
C THR A 44 0.88 -1.28 -9.05
N SER A 45 0.39 -0.42 -9.93
CA SER A 45 -0.98 0.08 -9.88
C SER A 45 -1.78 -0.51 -11.03
N GLY A 46 -3.09 -0.58 -10.85
CA GLY A 46 -3.99 -1.01 -11.90
C GLY A 46 -5.43 -0.64 -11.59
N VAL A 47 -6.30 -0.84 -12.56
CA VAL A 47 -7.70 -0.47 -12.47
C VAL A 47 -8.52 -1.70 -12.12
N ILE A 48 -9.39 -1.61 -11.12
CA ILE A 48 -10.29 -2.69 -10.75
C ILE A 48 -11.27 -2.94 -11.90
N ALA A 49 -11.18 -4.12 -12.50
CA ALA A 49 -12.06 -4.55 -13.57
C ALA A 49 -13.21 -5.45 -13.06
N CYS A 50 -13.01 -6.14 -11.93
CA CYS A 50 -14.06 -6.97 -11.32
C CYS A 50 -13.83 -7.14 -9.82
N ILE A 51 -14.94 -7.08 -9.06
CA ILE A 51 -14.98 -7.31 -7.62
C ILE A 51 -15.72 -8.64 -7.34
N PRO A 52 -15.24 -9.47 -6.41
CA PRO A 52 -15.94 -10.65 -5.92
C PRO A 52 -17.37 -10.32 -5.46
N ARG A 53 -18.33 -11.18 -5.83
CA ARG A 53 -19.73 -11.01 -5.39
C ARG A 53 -19.89 -10.84 -3.87
N GLY A 54 -19.04 -11.49 -3.08
CA GLY A 54 -19.05 -11.38 -1.62
C GLY A 54 -18.58 -10.03 -1.06
N PHE A 55 -17.81 -9.24 -1.81
CA PHE A 55 -17.46 -7.86 -1.41
C PHE A 55 -18.49 -6.84 -1.90
N SER A 56 -19.30 -7.19 -2.91
CA SER A 56 -20.40 -6.36 -3.42
C SER A 56 -21.71 -6.50 -2.64
N SER A 57 -21.79 -7.51 -1.76
CA SER A 57 -22.94 -7.74 -0.88
C SER A 57 -22.64 -7.19 0.52
N ASN A 58 -23.64 -6.61 1.19
CA ASN A 58 -23.59 -6.28 2.63
C ASN A 58 -23.48 -7.53 3.54
N GLU A 59 -23.16 -8.70 3.00
CA GLU A 59 -23.04 -9.96 3.72
C GLU A 59 -21.57 -10.26 4.03
N PRO A 60 -21.22 -10.57 5.29
CA PRO A 60 -19.84 -10.85 5.68
C PRO A 60 -19.30 -12.13 5.02
N LEU A 61 -18.13 -12.03 4.38
CA LEU A 61 -17.43 -13.15 3.76
C LEU A 61 -16.79 -14.05 4.84
N LYS A 62 -17.34 -15.25 5.06
CA LYS A 62 -16.66 -16.30 5.84
C LYS A 62 -15.58 -16.97 4.99
N LEU A 63 -14.31 -16.85 5.36
CA LEU A 63 -13.20 -17.59 4.74
C LEU A 63 -13.19 -19.06 5.18
N ASP A 64 -12.88 -19.97 4.27
CA ASP A 64 -12.73 -21.40 4.57
C ASP A 64 -11.25 -21.70 4.90
N THR A 65 -11.01 -22.45 5.96
CA THR A 65 -9.77 -22.43 6.76
C THR A 65 -8.70 -23.45 6.31
N LYS A 66 -8.89 -24.15 5.20
CA LYS A 66 -8.05 -25.31 4.83
C LYS A 66 -6.77 -25.02 4.04
N ASP A 67 -6.65 -23.89 3.35
CA ASP A 67 -5.40 -23.47 2.68
C ASP A 67 -4.58 -22.46 3.50
N SER A 68 -4.76 -22.51 4.82
CA SER A 68 -4.24 -21.56 5.81
C SER A 68 -2.75 -21.75 6.12
N ARG A 69 -1.86 -21.61 5.12
CA ARG A 69 -0.46 -21.25 5.42
C ARG A 69 -0.42 -19.79 5.91
N LYS A 70 -0.52 -19.68 7.23
CA LYS A 70 -0.31 -18.53 8.13
C LYS A 70 -1.28 -17.33 8.13
N TRP A 71 -2.10 -17.02 7.11
CA TRP A 71 -2.79 -15.70 7.14
C TRP A 71 -4.23 -15.64 6.60
N THR A 72 -5.00 -16.74 6.62
CA THR A 72 -6.43 -16.76 6.21
C THR A 72 -7.42 -16.53 7.36
N HIS A 73 -7.05 -15.80 8.42
CA HIS A 73 -7.97 -15.42 9.50
C HIS A 73 -8.57 -14.01 9.31
N LEU A 74 -8.61 -13.51 8.09
CA LEU A 74 -9.38 -12.32 7.74
C LEU A 74 -10.84 -12.72 7.56
N ASN A 75 -11.58 -12.84 8.66
CA ASN A 75 -13.03 -12.58 8.57
C ASN A 75 -13.16 -11.10 8.18
N LEU A 76 -13.13 -10.81 6.87
CA LEU A 76 -13.52 -9.51 6.34
C LEU A 76 -15.03 -9.41 6.53
N GLU A 77 -15.45 -9.17 7.77
CA GLU A 77 -16.84 -8.79 8.06
C GLU A 77 -17.01 -7.35 7.58
N GLY A 78 -17.55 -7.20 6.38
CA GLY A 78 -17.89 -5.90 5.79
C GLY A 78 -17.50 -5.77 4.32
N THR A 79 -17.95 -4.66 3.73
CA THR A 79 -17.61 -4.25 2.37
C THR A 79 -16.17 -3.75 2.31
N PHE A 80 -15.36 -4.28 1.38
CA PHE A 80 -14.09 -3.64 1.03
C PHE A 80 -14.44 -2.32 0.30
N PRO A 81 -13.93 -1.15 0.72
CA PRO A 81 -14.36 0.13 0.18
C PRO A 81 -13.66 0.42 -1.17
N VAL A 82 -13.85 -0.48 -2.13
CA VAL A 82 -13.28 -0.47 -3.47
C VAL A 82 -14.41 -0.72 -4.47
N GLU A 83 -14.38 0.00 -5.60
CA GLU A 83 -15.36 -0.05 -6.67
C GLU A 83 -14.71 -0.42 -8.01
N VAL A 84 -15.52 -0.87 -8.97
CA VAL A 84 -15.03 -1.12 -10.33
C VAL A 84 -14.67 0.23 -10.96
N GLY A 85 -13.48 0.31 -11.55
CA GLY A 85 -12.93 1.56 -12.11
C GLY A 85 -11.96 2.27 -11.16
N ASP A 86 -11.89 1.90 -9.88
CA ASP A 86 -10.90 2.45 -8.96
C ASP A 86 -9.47 2.06 -9.37
N THR A 87 -8.53 3.00 -9.22
CA THR A 87 -7.10 2.71 -9.28
C THR A 87 -6.66 2.17 -7.93
N VAL A 88 -6.05 0.99 -7.93
CA VAL A 88 -5.56 0.34 -6.71
C VAL A 88 -4.05 0.15 -6.77
N HIS A 89 -3.43 0.22 -5.59
CA HIS A 89 -2.00 0.01 -5.40
C HIS A 89 -1.77 -1.29 -4.62
N PHE A 90 -0.87 -2.12 -5.13
CA PHE A 90 -0.54 -3.42 -4.56
C PHE A 90 0.93 -3.78 -4.80
N SER A 91 1.42 -4.74 -4.03
CA SER A 91 2.80 -5.20 -4.11
C SER A 91 3.06 -5.99 -5.41
N VAL A 92 4.22 -5.79 -6.05
CA VAL A 92 4.69 -6.65 -7.15
C VAL A 92 4.78 -8.12 -6.73
N ALA A 93 4.98 -8.43 -5.44
CA ALA A 93 4.93 -9.81 -4.95
C ALA A 93 3.57 -10.47 -5.22
N ALA A 94 2.49 -9.70 -5.25
CA ALA A 94 1.18 -10.20 -5.67
C ALA A 94 1.26 -10.79 -7.08
N MET A 95 2.01 -10.17 -8.01
CA MET A 95 2.16 -10.59 -9.41
C MET A 95 3.15 -11.74 -9.65
N MET A 96 4.05 -12.03 -8.71
CA MET A 96 5.14 -13.00 -8.91
C MET A 96 4.80 -14.46 -8.52
N GLY A 97 3.51 -14.77 -8.29
CA GLY A 97 3.07 -16.06 -7.78
C GLY A 97 2.63 -17.06 -8.84
N ALA A 98 3.57 -17.69 -9.55
CA ALA A 98 3.26 -18.80 -10.46
C ALA A 98 3.03 -20.16 -9.76
N GLU A 99 3.40 -20.31 -8.48
CA GLU A 99 3.37 -21.62 -7.80
C GLU A 99 2.26 -21.79 -6.73
N ASP A 100 1.68 -20.71 -6.21
CA ASP A 100 0.62 -20.75 -5.19
C ASP A 100 -0.37 -19.61 -5.49
N ASP A 101 -1.43 -19.84 -6.27
CA ASP A 101 -2.75 -19.16 -6.40
C ASP A 101 -2.89 -17.61 -6.24
N ARG A 102 -1.80 -16.84 -6.09
CA ARG A 102 -1.78 -15.44 -5.60
C ARG A 102 -1.92 -14.39 -6.71
N SER A 103 -1.50 -14.72 -7.92
CA SER A 103 -1.93 -14.03 -9.13
C SER A 103 -1.80 -14.92 -10.34
N THR A 104 -2.86 -15.01 -11.11
CA THR A 104 -2.84 -15.63 -12.42
C THR A 104 -3.26 -14.57 -13.41
N VAL A 105 -2.47 -14.37 -14.47
CA VAL A 105 -2.93 -13.63 -15.64
C VAL A 105 -4.17 -14.36 -16.17
N VAL A 106 -5.32 -13.70 -16.12
CA VAL A 106 -6.61 -14.25 -16.54
C VAL A 106 -6.99 -13.85 -17.96
N LYS A 107 -6.43 -12.75 -18.46
CA LYS A 107 -6.66 -12.26 -19.82
C LYS A 107 -5.54 -11.32 -20.22
N GLU A 108 -5.14 -11.37 -21.49
CA GLU A 108 -4.38 -10.30 -22.14
C GLU A 108 -5.23 -9.66 -23.22
N GLU A 109 -5.10 -8.36 -23.40
CA GLU A 109 -5.72 -7.62 -24.50
C GLU A 109 -4.78 -6.52 -24.98
N SER A 110 -4.99 -6.02 -26.19
CA SER A 110 -4.33 -4.82 -26.69
C SER A 110 -5.40 -3.79 -27.01
N ASP A 111 -5.12 -2.52 -26.73
CA ASP A 111 -5.98 -1.43 -27.21
C ASP A 111 -5.70 -1.11 -28.69
N GLU A 112 -6.48 -0.17 -29.23
CA GLU A 112 -6.39 0.26 -30.64
C GLU A 112 -5.02 0.87 -30.98
N ASP A 113 -4.31 1.42 -29.98
CA ASP A 113 -2.95 1.96 -30.09
C ASP A 113 -1.87 0.87 -29.96
N GLY A 114 -2.26 -0.40 -29.83
CA GLY A 114 -1.34 -1.52 -29.66
C GLY A 114 -0.72 -1.63 -28.27
N LYS A 115 -1.19 -0.85 -27.28
CA LYS A 115 -0.72 -1.02 -25.90
C LYS A 115 -1.34 -2.27 -25.31
N ARG A 116 -0.49 -3.12 -24.77
CA ARG A 116 -0.89 -4.37 -24.14
C ARG A 116 -1.35 -4.11 -22.71
N TRP A 117 -2.39 -4.83 -22.33
CA TRP A 117 -3.00 -4.82 -21.00
C TRP A 117 -3.11 -6.24 -20.49
N MET A 118 -2.72 -6.44 -19.23
CA MET A 118 -2.89 -7.72 -18.53
C MET A 118 -3.99 -7.58 -17.50
N TRP A 119 -4.83 -8.60 -17.40
CA TRP A 119 -5.82 -8.72 -16.35
C TRP A 119 -5.29 -9.78 -15.40
N ILE A 120 -5.03 -9.38 -14.17
CA ILE A 120 -4.45 -10.26 -13.15
C ILE A 120 -5.43 -10.44 -11.99
N ARG A 121 -5.36 -11.60 -11.35
CA ARG A 121 -5.95 -11.79 -10.03
C ARG A 121 -5.03 -11.18 -8.98
N VAL A 122 -5.58 -10.40 -8.07
CA VAL A 122 -4.85 -9.83 -6.93
C VAL A 122 -5.65 -10.15 -5.68
N LEU A 123 -5.01 -10.74 -4.66
CA LEU A 123 -5.66 -10.93 -3.37
C LEU A 123 -6.04 -9.60 -2.75
N ALA A 124 -7.21 -9.53 -2.11
CA ALA A 124 -7.67 -8.29 -1.50
C ALA A 124 -6.72 -7.73 -0.43
N ASP A 125 -5.98 -8.60 0.25
CA ASP A 125 -5.00 -8.23 1.28
C ASP A 125 -3.69 -7.65 0.70
N ASP A 126 -3.36 -8.00 -0.55
CA ASP A 126 -2.20 -7.43 -1.24
C ASP A 126 -2.47 -6.00 -1.73
N VAL A 127 -3.74 -5.57 -1.75
CA VAL A 127 -4.15 -4.20 -2.08
C VAL A 127 -4.08 -3.33 -0.83
N PHE A 128 -3.10 -2.44 -0.79
CA PHE A 128 -2.85 -1.58 0.38
C PHE A 128 -3.44 -0.17 0.25
N ALA A 129 -3.80 0.27 -0.96
CA ALA A 129 -4.43 1.56 -1.16
C ALA A 129 -5.37 1.60 -2.37
N VAL A 130 -6.32 2.51 -2.30
CA VAL A 130 -7.13 2.96 -3.43
C VAL A 130 -6.89 4.44 -3.69
N GLU A 131 -6.77 4.81 -4.95
CA GLU A 131 -6.58 6.17 -5.43
C GLU A 131 -7.84 6.64 -6.14
N ARG A 132 -8.38 7.77 -5.68
CA ARG A 132 -9.54 8.46 -6.26
C ARG A 132 -9.24 9.95 -6.40
N GLU A 133 -10.15 10.70 -7.01
CA GLU A 133 -10.04 12.17 -7.08
C GLU A 133 -9.90 12.83 -5.69
N SER A 134 -10.48 12.22 -4.65
CA SER A 134 -10.37 12.67 -3.26
C SER A 134 -9.01 12.38 -2.61
N GLY A 135 -8.11 11.67 -3.29
CA GLY A 135 -6.78 11.30 -2.81
C GLY A 135 -6.61 9.80 -2.52
N LEU A 136 -5.53 9.47 -1.81
CA LEU A 136 -5.16 8.11 -1.44
C LEU A 136 -5.84 7.67 -0.14
N GLN A 137 -6.53 6.53 -0.22
CA GLN A 137 -7.14 5.88 0.93
C GLN A 137 -6.43 4.56 1.22
N ALA A 138 -5.85 4.44 2.41
CA ALA A 138 -5.28 3.20 2.91
C ALA A 138 -6.35 2.10 3.09
N LEU A 139 -5.95 0.85 2.92
CA LEU A 139 -6.79 -0.35 3.06
C LEU A 139 -6.12 -1.38 3.99
N GLY A 140 -6.88 -2.38 4.43
CA GLY A 140 -6.32 -3.55 5.14
C GLY A 140 -5.61 -3.25 6.46
N GLY A 141 -6.18 -2.43 7.34
CA GLY A 141 -5.57 -2.10 8.64
C GLY A 141 -4.33 -1.21 8.58
N LYS A 142 -4.03 -0.64 7.41
CA LYS A 142 -2.89 0.26 7.18
C LYS A 142 -3.26 1.74 7.34
N VAL A 143 -2.22 2.54 7.51
CA VAL A 143 -2.21 4.00 7.40
C VAL A 143 -1.40 4.42 6.17
N CYS A 144 -1.79 5.52 5.53
CA CYS A 144 -1.05 6.19 4.46
C CYS A 144 -0.35 7.41 5.06
N ILE A 145 0.96 7.53 4.81
CA ILE A 145 1.83 8.52 5.43
C ILE A 145 2.61 9.23 4.33
N GLU A 146 2.65 10.56 4.35
CA GLU A 146 3.60 11.36 3.58
C GLU A 146 4.86 11.58 4.45
N PRO A 147 6.01 10.96 4.14
CA PRO A 147 7.18 11.02 5.00
C PRO A 147 7.75 12.43 5.15
N LEU A 148 8.17 12.78 6.37
CA LEU A 148 8.91 14.00 6.65
C LEU A 148 10.41 13.65 6.70
N GLU A 149 11.10 13.76 5.56
CA GLU A 149 12.51 13.35 5.44
C GLU A 149 13.44 14.10 6.41
N GLU A 150 13.10 15.35 6.74
CA GLU A 150 13.87 16.19 7.65
C GLU A 150 13.45 16.08 9.12
N ALA A 151 12.56 15.16 9.49
CA ALA A 151 12.11 14.97 10.87
C ALA A 151 13.18 14.28 11.73
N THR A 152 14.19 15.04 12.13
CA THR A 152 15.28 14.61 13.02
C THR A 152 15.02 15.00 14.47
N ALA A 153 15.70 14.34 15.42
CA ALA A 153 15.58 14.68 16.85
C ALA A 153 16.01 16.12 17.13
N GLU A 154 16.99 16.62 16.39
CA GLU A 154 17.45 18.01 16.45
C GLU A 154 16.36 18.97 15.99
N ASN A 155 15.77 18.71 14.81
CA ASN A 155 14.70 19.55 14.26
C ASN A 155 13.46 19.56 15.15
N LEU A 156 13.11 18.44 15.76
CA LEU A 156 11.91 18.33 16.59
C LEU A 156 12.10 18.82 18.03
N SER A 157 13.34 18.96 18.50
CA SER A 157 13.64 19.32 19.91
C SER A 157 13.12 20.69 20.36
N SER A 158 12.84 21.60 19.42
CA SER A 158 12.24 22.91 19.73
C SER A 158 10.72 22.88 19.86
N ILE A 159 10.08 21.76 19.48
CA ILE A 159 8.61 21.61 19.45
C ILE A 159 8.19 20.54 20.47
N LEU A 160 8.94 19.45 20.55
CA LEU A 160 8.68 18.34 21.47
C LEU A 160 9.79 18.26 22.51
N TYR A 161 9.40 18.08 23.77
CA TYR A 161 10.37 17.72 24.80
C TYR A 161 10.93 16.33 24.50
N MET A 162 12.23 16.27 24.19
CA MET A 162 12.95 15.02 23.95
C MET A 162 14.04 14.84 25.01
N PRO A 163 14.04 13.72 25.75
CA PRO A 163 15.13 13.40 26.66
C PRO A 163 16.47 13.37 25.91
N GLU A 164 17.56 13.80 26.57
CA GLU A 164 18.92 13.78 26.01
C GLU A 164 19.35 12.39 25.50
N THR A 165 18.82 11.32 26.12
CA THR A 165 19.06 9.93 25.70
C THR A 165 18.42 9.58 24.35
N VAL A 166 17.34 10.29 23.98
CA VAL A 166 16.62 10.13 22.70
C VAL A 166 17.24 11.00 21.62
N LYS A 167 17.71 12.22 21.95
CA LYS A 167 18.40 13.10 20.99
C LYS A 167 19.62 12.45 20.32
N LYS A 168 20.28 11.51 21.02
CA LYS A 168 21.42 10.74 20.52
C LYS A 168 21.04 9.51 19.68
N LYS A 169 19.76 9.13 19.66
CA LYS A 169 19.23 8.05 18.81
C LYS A 169 18.55 8.67 17.59
N ARG A 170 18.67 8.05 16.41
CA ARG A 170 17.79 8.39 15.29
C ARG A 170 16.35 8.17 15.74
N LEU A 171 15.52 9.20 15.63
CA LEU A 171 14.08 9.02 15.79
C LEU A 171 13.59 8.00 14.77
N LYS A 172 12.56 7.25 15.18
CA LYS A 172 11.79 6.43 14.26
C LYS A 172 11.16 7.37 13.23
N ASN A 173 11.01 6.88 12.00
CA ASN A 173 10.44 7.58 10.85
C ASN A 173 9.19 8.36 11.27
N ALA A 174 9.07 9.59 10.76
CA ALA A 174 7.93 10.45 10.99
C ALA A 174 7.32 10.89 9.66
N GLY A 175 6.03 11.17 9.66
CA GLY A 175 5.33 11.63 8.49
C GLY A 175 3.96 12.18 8.82
N VAL A 176 3.35 12.84 7.84
CA VAL A 176 1.98 13.36 7.92
C VAL A 176 1.03 12.22 7.59
N LEU A 177 0.07 11.97 8.47
CA LEU A 177 -1.00 11.01 8.23
C LEU A 177 -1.92 11.55 7.13
N ILE A 178 -2.05 10.80 6.04
CA ILE A 178 -2.92 11.16 4.90
C ILE A 178 -4.28 10.47 5.02
N SER A 179 -4.26 9.18 5.36
CA SER A 179 -5.48 8.40 5.58
C SER A 179 -5.21 7.21 6.49
N LYS A 180 -6.25 6.70 7.14
CA LYS A 180 -6.21 5.47 7.94
C LYS A 180 -7.37 4.57 7.54
N SER A 181 -7.10 3.27 7.46
CA SER A 181 -8.15 2.27 7.30
C SER A 181 -8.66 1.81 8.68
N ARG A 182 -9.74 1.01 8.68
CA ARG A 182 -10.20 0.36 9.92
C ARG A 182 -9.22 -0.76 10.31
N PRO A 183 -8.96 -0.97 11.62
CA PRO A 183 -8.20 -2.12 12.08
C PRO A 183 -8.85 -3.43 11.60
N MET A 184 -8.03 -4.42 11.22
CA MET A 184 -8.54 -5.68 10.66
C MET A 184 -9.18 -6.62 11.70
N GLN A 185 -8.78 -6.55 12.98
CA GLN A 185 -9.29 -7.45 14.04
C GLN A 185 -9.19 -6.79 15.41
N ASN A 186 -10.32 -6.60 16.14
CA ASN A 186 -10.42 -6.18 17.56
C ASN A 186 -9.32 -5.21 18.07
N GLY A 187 -8.78 -4.44 17.14
CA GLY A 187 -7.51 -3.77 17.27
C GLY A 187 -7.81 -2.36 17.70
N TYR A 188 -6.98 -1.84 18.57
CA TYR A 188 -7.07 -0.44 18.92
C TYR A 188 -6.77 0.38 17.67
N GLY A 189 -7.77 1.10 17.17
CA GLY A 189 -7.54 2.16 16.21
C GLY A 189 -6.66 3.24 16.83
N ILE A 190 -5.99 4.02 16.00
CA ILE A 190 -5.32 5.25 16.46
C ILE A 190 -6.31 6.41 16.39
N GLU A 191 -6.23 7.32 17.35
CA GLU A 191 -7.06 8.54 17.39
C GLU A 191 -6.55 9.63 16.42
N ALA A 192 -5.36 9.46 15.85
CA ALA A 192 -4.78 10.40 14.88
C ALA A 192 -5.67 10.54 13.64
N GLU A 193 -5.87 11.77 13.18
CA GLU A 193 -6.63 12.11 11.98
C GLU A 193 -5.72 12.59 10.84
N ALA A 194 -6.27 12.70 9.64
CA ALA A 194 -5.52 13.22 8.50
C ALA A 194 -4.96 14.63 8.81
N GLY A 195 -3.67 14.84 8.53
CA GLY A 195 -2.93 16.05 8.87
C GLY A 195 -2.14 15.97 10.19
N ASP A 196 -2.38 14.97 11.03
CA ASP A 196 -1.56 14.74 12.22
C ASP A 196 -0.19 14.15 11.86
N VAL A 197 0.80 14.30 12.76
CA VAL A 197 2.13 13.71 12.57
C VAL A 197 2.19 12.37 13.29
N VAL A 198 2.60 11.32 12.58
CA VAL A 198 2.75 9.97 13.12
C VAL A 198 4.21 9.55 13.14
N PHE A 199 4.60 8.80 14.17
CA PHE A 199 5.91 8.15 14.29
C PHE A 199 5.75 6.65 14.16
N TYR A 200 6.52 6.00 13.29
CA TYR A 200 6.24 4.61 12.89
C TYR A 200 7.49 3.78 12.56
N LYS A 201 7.31 2.46 12.53
CA LYS A 201 8.35 1.50 12.10
C LYS A 201 8.30 1.29 10.59
N ARG A 202 9.36 1.66 9.87
CA ARG A 202 9.44 1.55 8.40
C ARG A 202 9.85 0.17 7.87
N SER A 203 10.23 -0.77 8.74
CA SER A 203 10.81 -2.07 8.35
C SER A 203 9.94 -2.92 7.43
N GLN A 204 8.62 -2.66 7.39
CA GLN A 204 7.66 -3.37 6.54
C GLN A 204 6.75 -2.42 5.74
N ALA A 205 7.12 -1.15 5.61
CA ALA A 205 6.26 -0.21 4.90
C ALA A 205 6.20 -0.54 3.39
N GLU A 206 5.00 -0.47 2.81
CA GLU A 206 4.81 -0.38 1.36
C GLU A 206 4.92 1.09 0.90
N TYR A 207 5.15 1.31 -0.40
CA TYR A 207 5.37 2.65 -0.94
C TYR A 207 4.63 2.84 -2.25
N CYS A 208 4.04 4.01 -2.48
CA CYS A 208 3.59 4.43 -3.81
C CYS A 208 4.07 5.85 -4.13
N ASP A 209 4.17 6.17 -5.43
CA ASP A 209 4.33 7.56 -5.89
C ASP A 209 3.05 7.92 -6.65
N VAL A 210 2.43 9.02 -6.24
CA VAL A 210 1.24 9.56 -6.89
C VAL A 210 1.46 11.04 -7.08
N ASN A 211 1.39 11.51 -8.32
CA ASN A 211 1.61 12.90 -8.69
C ASN A 211 2.96 13.48 -8.21
N GLY A 212 4.02 12.66 -8.20
CA GLY A 212 5.36 13.09 -7.80
C GLY A 212 5.56 13.22 -6.28
N LYS A 213 4.58 12.76 -5.49
CA LYS A 213 4.68 12.65 -4.04
C LYS A 213 4.85 11.19 -3.64
N ASN A 214 5.77 10.95 -2.70
CA ASN A 214 6.01 9.62 -2.15
C ASN A 214 5.15 9.41 -0.90
N TYR A 215 4.44 8.28 -0.88
CA TYR A 215 3.63 7.84 0.25
C TYR A 215 4.13 6.50 0.78
N GLU A 216 4.02 6.33 2.09
CA GLU A 216 4.36 5.12 2.83
C GLU A 216 3.10 4.53 3.46
N PHE A 217 2.96 3.20 3.38
CA PHE A 217 1.87 2.47 4.00
C PHE A 217 2.43 1.53 5.04
N THR A 218 1.86 1.55 6.24
CA THR A 218 2.27 0.65 7.32
C THR A 218 1.04 0.26 8.13
N TYR A 219 1.09 -0.86 8.85
CA TYR A 219 -0.02 -1.27 9.70
C TYR A 219 -0.21 -0.29 10.86
N LEU A 220 -1.46 -0.13 11.29
CA LEU A 220 -1.82 0.69 12.45
C LEU A 220 -1.00 0.34 13.71
N GLU A 221 -0.71 -0.94 13.93
CA GLU A 221 0.08 -1.44 15.07
C GLU A 221 1.56 -1.02 15.05
N ASP A 222 2.06 -0.57 13.90
CA ASP A 222 3.43 -0.08 13.75
C ASP A 222 3.54 1.44 13.97
N VAL A 223 2.41 2.14 14.09
CA VAL A 223 2.36 3.52 14.58
C VAL A 223 2.67 3.50 16.08
N SER A 224 3.81 4.07 16.44
CA SER A 224 4.32 4.10 17.81
C SER A 224 3.79 5.28 18.64
N ALA A 225 3.51 6.41 17.98
CA ALA A 225 3.01 7.63 18.59
C ALA A 225 2.44 8.57 17.51
N PHE A 226 1.65 9.55 17.94
CA PHE A 226 1.16 10.62 17.08
C PHE A 226 1.13 11.96 17.83
N VAL A 227 1.19 13.05 17.08
CA VAL A 227 1.11 14.44 17.54
C VAL A 227 -0.01 15.11 16.77
N THR A 228 -0.89 15.82 17.48
CA THR A 228 -2.09 16.44 16.89
C THR A 228 -2.10 17.96 17.02
N GLY A 229 -2.98 18.61 16.26
CA GLY A 229 -3.28 20.04 16.40
C GLY A 229 -2.09 20.97 16.09
N GLU A 230 -1.93 22.03 16.89
CA GLU A 230 -0.91 23.06 16.66
C GLU A 230 0.53 22.51 16.67
N ALA A 231 0.80 21.52 17.52
CA ALA A 231 2.10 20.88 17.58
C ALA A 231 2.39 20.09 16.29
N ALA A 232 1.39 19.44 15.70
CA ALA A 232 1.53 18.75 14.41
C ALA A 232 1.83 19.77 13.29
N ALA A 233 1.07 20.86 13.24
CA ALA A 233 1.27 21.93 12.25
C ALA A 233 2.67 22.54 12.34
N ALA A 234 3.18 22.78 13.56
CA ALA A 234 4.54 23.30 13.77
C ALA A 234 5.62 22.33 13.28
N ILE A 235 5.43 21.01 13.47
CA ILE A 235 6.36 19.99 12.97
C ILE A 235 6.36 19.97 11.45
N ILE A 236 5.18 19.97 10.83
CA ILE A 236 5.02 19.96 9.37
C ILE A 236 5.71 21.17 8.75
N GLN A 237 5.46 22.37 9.28
CA GLN A 237 6.09 23.60 8.78
C GLN A 237 7.62 23.57 8.88
N LYS A 238 8.17 22.89 9.89
CA LYS A 238 9.61 22.84 10.12
C LYS A 238 10.32 21.76 9.30
N CYS A 239 9.60 20.74 8.83
CA CYS A 239 10.17 19.54 8.21
C CYS A 239 9.70 19.29 6.77
N SER A 240 8.90 20.19 6.20
CA SER A 240 8.48 20.20 4.78
C SER A 240 9.31 21.21 4.00
#